data_AF-A0A0B7HQ53-F1
#
_entry.id   AF-A0A0B7HQ53-F1
#
_cell.length_a   1.000
_cell.length_b   1.000
_cell.length_c   1.000
_cell.angle_alpha   90.00
_cell.angle_beta   90.00
_cell.angle_gamma   90.00
#
_symmetry.space_group_name_H-M   'P 1'
#
loop_
_entity.id
_entity.type
_entity.pdbx_description
1 polymer ?
#
loop_
_entity_poly.entity_id
_entity_poly.type
_entity_poly.pdbx_seq_one_letter_code
_entity_poly.pdbx_strand_id
1 'polypeptide(L)'
;MWHTQKLGYPREKIDKCFAQEIHGLYRLVHELDADLFTKIEMPTHDCFFQEFEIWQQENQFPKGKLFYIYPPKMDYMNQIFNAQMPKMELFEKTYSENRKYIFKNADKFAVDLTRSIKENL
;
A
#
# COMPACT_ATOMS: atom_id res chain seq x y z
N MET A 1 18.43 -34.67 16.21
CA MET A 1 18.38 -33.33 15.58
C MET A 1 16.97 -32.78 15.81
N TRP A 2 16.78 -32.00 16.88
CA TRP A 2 15.45 -31.47 17.24
C TRP A 2 15.07 -30.38 16.24
N HIS A 3 14.05 -30.65 15.41
CA HIS A 3 13.45 -29.64 14.55
C HIS A 3 12.48 -28.83 15.41
N THR A 4 12.94 -27.73 15.98
CA THR A 4 12.07 -26.82 16.72
C THR A 4 11.24 -26.01 15.73
N GLN A 5 9.96 -26.36 15.61
CA GLN A 5 8.98 -25.52 14.93
C GLN A 5 8.53 -24.42 15.89
N LYS A 6 8.68 -23.15 15.48
CA LYS A 6 8.22 -22.01 16.28
C LYS A 6 6.71 -22.07 16.45
N LEU A 7 6.23 -21.78 17.65
CA LEU A 7 4.81 -21.59 17.94
C LEU A 7 4.28 -20.47 17.00
N GLY A 8 3.10 -20.68 16.41
CA GLY A 8 2.49 -19.72 15.46
C GLY A 8 3.01 -19.80 14.02
N TYR A 9 3.78 -20.83 13.65
CA TYR A 9 4.16 -21.06 12.24
C TYR A 9 3.36 -22.22 11.63
N PRO A 10 2.99 -22.11 10.33
CA PRO A 10 2.18 -23.12 9.66
C PRO A 10 2.84 -24.50 9.69
N ARG A 11 2.10 -25.51 10.15
CA ARG A 11 2.62 -26.85 10.43
C ARG A 11 2.62 -27.72 9.19
N GLU A 12 1.56 -27.64 8.40
CA GLU A 12 1.48 -28.39 7.16
C GLU A 12 2.23 -27.69 6.03
N LYS A 13 2.79 -28.48 5.11
CA LYS A 13 3.50 -27.95 3.95
C LYS A 13 2.59 -27.10 3.07
N ILE A 14 1.32 -27.50 2.96
CA ILE A 14 0.33 -26.81 2.13
C ILE A 14 0.01 -25.42 2.67
N ASP A 15 -0.06 -25.26 4.00
CA ASP A 15 -0.37 -23.99 4.64
C ASP A 15 0.69 -22.93 4.34
N LYS A 16 1.97 -23.33 4.27
CA LYS A 16 3.08 -22.45 3.90
C LYS A 16 3.00 -21.94 2.46
N CYS A 17 2.39 -22.72 1.56
CA CYS A 17 2.21 -22.34 0.17
C CYS A 17 1.16 -21.24 -0.02
N PHE A 18 0.32 -20.98 0.99
CA PHE A 18 -0.77 -20.00 0.90
C PHE A 18 -0.65 -18.87 1.93
N ALA A 19 0.45 -18.82 2.68
CA ALA A 19 0.63 -17.84 3.73
C ALA A 19 0.72 -16.39 3.20
N GLN A 20 1.23 -16.17 1.99
CA GLN A 20 1.27 -14.82 1.40
C GLN A 20 -0.07 -14.47 0.73
N GLU A 21 -0.68 -15.46 0.10
CA GLU A 21 -1.91 -15.40 -0.65
C GLU A 21 -3.08 -15.07 0.27
N ILE A 22 -3.14 -15.63 1.48
CA ILE A 22 -4.23 -15.37 2.43
C ILE A 22 -4.25 -13.89 2.86
N HIS A 23 -3.08 -13.27 3.05
CA HIS A 23 -2.95 -11.84 3.30
C HIS A 23 -3.37 -11.01 2.09
N GLY A 24 -2.86 -11.38 0.91
CA GLY A 24 -3.15 -10.70 -0.35
C GLY A 24 -4.63 -10.74 -0.70
N LEU A 25 -5.28 -11.90 -0.57
CA LEU A 25 -6.69 -12.09 -0.87
C LEU A 25 -7.60 -11.34 0.09
N TYR A 26 -7.28 -11.37 1.40
CA TYR A 26 -8.04 -10.60 2.39
C TYR A 26 -7.99 -9.10 2.08
N ARG A 27 -6.79 -8.54 1.84
CA ARG A 27 -6.62 -7.12 1.49
C ARG A 27 -7.10 -6.77 0.08
N LEU A 28 -7.11 -7.71 -0.85
CA LEU A 28 -7.63 -7.46 -2.20
C LEU A 28 -9.10 -7.07 -2.15
N VAL A 29 -9.89 -7.69 -1.26
CA VAL A 29 -11.30 -7.33 -1.11
C VAL A 29 -11.44 -5.89 -0.60
N HIS A 30 -10.60 -5.46 0.35
CA HIS A 30 -10.58 -4.06 0.81
C HIS A 30 -10.39 -3.07 -0.35
N GLU A 31 -9.49 -3.37 -1.30
CA GLU A 31 -9.21 -2.48 -2.44
C GLU A 31 -10.28 -2.51 -3.52
N LEU A 32 -11.01 -3.62 -3.67
CA LEU A 32 -12.02 -3.79 -4.73
C LEU A 32 -13.43 -3.39 -4.29
N ASP A 33 -13.80 -3.72 -3.05
CA ASP A 33 -15.15 -3.54 -2.51
C ASP A 33 -15.10 -3.39 -0.98
N ALA A 34 -15.11 -2.14 -0.53
CA ALA A 34 -15.09 -1.81 0.90
C ALA A 34 -16.34 -2.33 1.64
N ASP A 35 -17.51 -2.35 0.99
CA ASP A 35 -18.75 -2.81 1.60
C ASP A 35 -18.72 -4.33 1.81
N LEU A 36 -18.13 -5.07 0.86
CA LEU A 36 -17.88 -6.49 1.02
C LEU A 36 -16.83 -6.75 2.11
N PHE A 37 -15.75 -5.96 2.14
CA PHE A 37 -14.68 -6.12 3.13
C PHE A 37 -15.19 -6.03 4.57
N THR A 38 -16.11 -5.10 4.86
CA THR A 38 -16.73 -4.99 6.21
C THR A 38 -17.53 -6.22 6.64
N LYS A 39 -17.90 -7.11 5.71
CA LYS A 39 -18.69 -8.32 5.96
C LYS A 39 -17.81 -9.57 6.04
N ILE A 40 -16.52 -9.48 5.71
CA ILE A 40 -15.60 -10.60 5.75
C ILE A 40 -14.94 -10.66 7.14
N GLU A 41 -14.90 -11.85 7.72
CA GLU A 41 -14.19 -12.08 8.96
C GLU A 41 -12.67 -12.14 8.72
N MET A 42 -11.91 -11.50 9.60
CA MET A 42 -10.44 -11.59 9.59
C MET A 42 -10.01 -13.05 9.78
N PRO A 43 -9.17 -13.62 8.91
CA PRO A 43 -8.70 -14.99 9.05
C PRO A 43 -8.01 -15.22 10.40
N THR A 44 -8.25 -16.39 11.00
CA THR A 44 -7.71 -16.79 12.32
C THR A 44 -6.64 -17.88 12.23
N HIS A 45 -6.29 -18.31 11.02
CA HIS A 45 -5.31 -19.37 10.81
C HIS A 45 -3.89 -18.92 11.17
N ASP A 46 -3.04 -19.84 11.64
CA ASP A 46 -1.61 -19.60 11.98
C ASP A 46 -0.79 -18.98 10.82
N CYS A 47 -1.30 -19.03 9.58
CA CYS A 47 -0.66 -18.41 8.42
C CYS A 47 -0.94 -16.91 8.28
N PHE A 48 -1.96 -16.41 8.97
CA PHE A 48 -2.42 -15.05 8.85
C PHE A 48 -1.97 -14.27 10.08
N PHE A 49 -1.10 -13.29 9.84
CA PHE A 49 -0.61 -12.37 10.85
C PHE A 49 -1.65 -11.29 11.21
N GLN A 50 -2.54 -11.62 12.17
CA GLN A 50 -3.63 -10.74 12.59
C GLN A 50 -3.15 -9.44 13.22
N GLU A 51 -2.07 -9.48 14.00
CA GLU A 51 -1.50 -8.30 14.65
C GLU A 51 -1.07 -7.24 13.64
N PHE A 52 -0.57 -7.68 12.48
CA PHE A 52 -0.23 -6.77 11.39
C PHE A 52 -1.47 -6.13 10.77
N GLU A 53 -2.55 -6.88 10.56
CA GLU A 53 -3.80 -6.32 10.02
C GLU A 53 -4.43 -5.31 11.00
N ILE A 54 -4.47 -5.65 12.30
CA ILE A 54 -4.94 -4.73 13.35
C ILE A 54 -4.10 -3.45 13.34
N TRP A 55 -2.77 -3.58 13.30
CA TRP A 55 -1.87 -2.45 13.21
C TRP A 55 -2.15 -1.60 11.95
N GLN A 56 -2.40 -2.22 10.80
CA GLN A 56 -2.73 -1.51 9.56
C GLN A 56 -4.00 -0.67 9.70
N GLN A 57 -5.05 -1.23 10.33
CA GLN A 57 -6.32 -0.54 10.59
C GLN A 57 -6.12 0.67 11.52
N GLU A 58 -5.39 0.49 12.63
CA GLU A 58 -5.11 1.55 13.59
C GLU A 58 -4.26 2.70 13.01
N ASN A 59 -3.39 2.37 12.06
CA ASN A 59 -2.41 3.30 11.47
C ASN A 59 -2.82 3.85 10.10
N GLN A 60 -4.00 3.51 9.59
CA GLN A 60 -4.51 3.98 8.28
C GLN A 60 -3.57 3.64 7.11
N PHE A 61 -2.95 2.46 7.15
CA PHE A 61 -2.13 1.94 6.05
C PHE A 61 -2.99 1.72 4.78
N PRO A 62 -2.51 1.98 3.54
CA PRO A 62 -1.12 2.25 3.13
C PRO A 62 -0.67 3.71 3.22
N LYS A 63 -1.58 4.69 3.35
CA LYS A 63 -1.18 6.10 3.48
C LYS A 63 -0.38 6.32 4.77
N GLY A 64 -0.80 5.65 5.84
CA GLY A 64 -0.19 5.77 7.16
C GLY A 64 -0.54 7.10 7.84
N LYS A 65 -0.28 7.18 9.14
CA LYS A 65 -0.18 8.45 9.87
C LYS A 65 1.24 8.99 9.75
N LEU A 66 1.38 10.31 9.66
CA LEU A 66 2.69 10.96 9.74
C LEU A 66 3.32 10.66 11.10
N PHE A 67 4.44 9.94 11.11
CA PHE A 67 5.22 9.67 12.32
C PHE A 67 5.85 10.95 12.89
N TYR A 68 6.20 11.90 12.01
CA TYR A 68 6.83 13.17 12.37
C TYR A 68 6.10 14.33 11.69
N ILE A 69 5.71 15.32 12.49
CA ILE A 69 5.07 16.56 12.02
C ILE A 69 6.15 17.64 11.95
N TYR A 70 6.37 18.17 10.75
CA TYR A 70 7.33 19.24 10.52
C TYR A 70 6.89 20.53 11.21
N PRO A 71 7.84 21.34 11.74
CA PRO A 71 7.53 22.61 12.38
C PRO A 71 6.95 23.62 11.38
N PRO A 72 6.30 24.71 11.83
CA PRO A 72 5.57 25.65 10.95
C PRO A 72 6.39 26.21 9.78
N LYS A 73 7.71 26.40 9.96
CA LYS A 73 8.62 26.85 8.91
C LYS A 73 8.72 25.88 7.72
N MET A 74 8.40 24.62 7.93
CA MET A 74 8.44 23.53 6.95
C MET A 74 7.05 22.90 6.76
N ASP A 75 5.97 23.63 7.07
CA ASP A 75 4.62 23.07 7.03
C ASP A 75 4.22 22.55 5.64
N TYR A 76 4.81 23.13 4.59
CA TYR A 76 4.66 22.62 3.22
C TYR A 76 4.98 21.12 3.09
N MET A 77 5.92 20.59 3.88
CA MET A 77 6.22 19.15 3.90
C MET A 77 5.05 18.34 4.46
N ASN A 78 4.43 18.80 5.55
CA ASN A 78 3.21 18.17 6.09
C ASN A 78 2.09 18.18 5.05
N GLN A 79 1.96 19.28 4.31
CA GLN A 79 0.96 19.41 3.25
C GLN A 79 1.20 18.43 2.10
N ILE A 80 2.46 18.26 1.65
CA ILE A 80 2.81 17.24 0.63
C ILE A 80 2.38 15.85 1.08
N PHE A 81 2.68 15.45 2.32
CA PHE A 81 2.37 14.10 2.80
C PHE A 81 0.88 13.88 3.05
N ASN A 82 0.13 14.94 3.37
CA ASN A 82 -1.32 14.85 3.55
C ASN A 82 -2.10 14.98 2.24
N ALA A 83 -1.53 15.57 1.20
CA ALA A 83 -2.16 15.76 -0.09
C ALA A 83 -2.64 14.45 -0.72
N GLN A 84 -3.68 14.54 -1.54
CA GLN A 84 -4.10 13.42 -2.37
C GLN A 84 -3.01 13.10 -3.40
N MET A 85 -2.47 11.88 -3.32
CA MET A 85 -1.41 11.42 -4.23
C MET A 85 -1.94 11.38 -5.67
N PRO A 86 -1.35 12.13 -6.61
CA PRO A 86 -1.76 12.06 -8.01
C PRO A 86 -1.35 10.73 -8.63
N LYS A 87 -2.03 10.33 -9.70
CA LYS A 87 -1.68 9.12 -10.44
C LYS A 87 -0.45 9.39 -11.32
N MET A 88 0.52 8.49 -11.29
CA MET A 88 1.67 8.55 -12.19
C MET A 88 1.23 8.19 -13.61
N GLU A 89 1.24 9.16 -14.50
CA GLU A 89 0.97 8.90 -15.91
C GLU A 89 2.24 8.42 -16.62
N LEU A 90 2.02 7.52 -17.56
CA LEU A 90 3.05 6.99 -18.43
C LEU A 90 2.85 7.56 -19.84
N PHE A 91 3.94 7.90 -20.51
CA PHE A 91 3.90 8.30 -21.91
C PHE A 91 4.89 7.47 -22.73
N GLU A 92 4.53 7.24 -23.99
CA GLU A 92 5.36 6.51 -24.92
C GLU A 92 6.22 7.46 -25.74
N LYS A 93 7.49 7.10 -25.94
CA LYS A 93 8.37 7.81 -26.87
C LYS A 93 9.01 6.81 -27.82
N THR A 94 8.82 7.05 -29.11
CA THR A 94 9.42 6.26 -30.19
C THR A 94 10.75 6.88 -30.58
N TYR A 95 11.81 6.09 -30.60
CA TYR A 95 13.16 6.54 -30.96
C TYR A 95 13.60 6.00 -32.32
N SER A 96 13.07 4.85 -32.74
CA SER A 96 13.22 4.30 -34.09
C SER A 96 12.02 3.42 -34.43
N GLU A 97 11.87 3.01 -35.69
CA GLU A 97 10.71 2.27 -36.21
C GLU A 97 10.32 1.05 -35.34
N ASN A 98 11.27 0.43 -34.64
CA ASN A 98 11.04 -0.74 -33.78
C ASN A 98 11.37 -0.53 -32.29
N ARG A 99 11.67 0.70 -31.83
CA ARG A 99 12.00 0.95 -30.42
C ARG A 99 11.10 2.01 -29.81
N LYS A 100 10.18 1.53 -28.97
CA LYS A 100 9.26 2.30 -28.14
C LYS A 100 9.65 2.11 -26.69
N TYR A 101 9.70 3.21 -25.95
CA TYR A 101 9.97 3.20 -24.52
C TYR A 101 8.84 3.91 -23.79
N ILE A 102 8.49 3.40 -22.62
CA ILE A 102 7.48 3.98 -21.74
C ILE A 102 8.23 4.72 -20.62
N PHE A 103 7.87 5.97 -20.41
CA PHE A 103 8.48 6.83 -19.39
C PHE A 103 7.42 7.34 -18.42
N LYS A 104 7.85 7.60 -17.19
CA LYS A 104 7.04 8.28 -16.18
C LYS A 104 6.97 9.77 -16.50
N ASN A 105 5.77 10.33 -16.49
CA ASN A 105 5.55 11.77 -16.66
C ASN A 105 5.75 12.51 -15.33
N ALA A 106 7.02 12.67 -14.92
CA ALA A 106 7.37 13.30 -13.65
C ALA A 106 6.91 14.77 -13.55
N ASP A 107 6.97 15.51 -14.67
CA ASP A 107 6.59 16.92 -14.71
C ASP A 107 5.08 17.08 -14.44
N LYS A 108 4.26 16.27 -15.12
CA LYS A 108 2.81 16.27 -14.88
C LYS A 108 2.49 15.85 -13.45
N PHE A 109 3.16 14.82 -12.93
CA PHE A 109 2.99 14.39 -11.54
C PHE A 109 3.27 15.54 -10.55
N ALA A 110 4.34 16.32 -10.75
CA ALA A 110 4.67 17.45 -9.90
C ALA A 110 3.61 18.57 -9.96
N VAL A 111 3.10 18.87 -11.16
CA VAL A 111 2.02 19.84 -11.36
C VAL A 111 0.74 19.40 -10.65
N ASP A 112 0.36 18.14 -10.82
CA ASP A 112 -0.84 17.59 -10.23
C ASP A 112 -0.73 17.50 -8.70
N LEU A 113 0.44 17.14 -8.17
CA LEU A 113 0.68 17.14 -6.71
C LEU A 113 0.57 18.55 -6.13
N THR A 114 1.15 19.54 -6.81
CA THR A 114 1.04 20.94 -6.39
C THR A 114 -0.40 21.43 -6.41
N ARG A 115 -1.21 20.94 -7.37
CA ARG A 115 -2.66 21.22 -7.42
C ARG A 115 -3.38 20.57 -6.23
N SER A 116 -3.13 19.28 -5.97
CA SER A 116 -3.71 18.58 -4.82
C SER A 116 -3.38 19.25 -3.49
N ILE A 117 -2.18 19.82 -3.33
CA ILE A 117 -1.81 20.56 -2.11
C ILE A 117 -2.68 21.81 -1.96
N LYS A 118 -2.89 22.57 -3.05
CA LYS A 118 -3.70 23.79 -3.03
C LYS A 118 -5.18 23.54 -2.79
N GLU A 119 -5.71 22.41 -3.24
CA GLU A 119 -7.11 22.02 -3.05
C GLU A 119 -7.41 21.56 -1.61
N ASN A 120 -6.39 21.20 -0.83
CA ASN A 120 -6.50 20.81 0.58
C ASN A 120 -6.29 22.00 1.56
N LEU A 121 -6.10 23.22 1.06
CA LEU A 121 -6.01 24.47 1.84
C LEU A 121 -7.37 25.16 1.92
#